data_AF-A0A947KKC4-F1
#
_entry.id   AF-A0A947KKC4-F1
#
_cell.length_a   1.000
_cell.length_b   1.000
_cell.length_c   1.000
_cell.angle_alpha   90.00
_cell.angle_beta   90.00
_cell.angle_gamma   90.00
#
_symmetry.space_group_name_H-M   'P 1'
#
loop_
_entity.id
_entity.type
_entity.pdbx_description
1 polymer ?
#
loop_
_entity_poly.entity_id
_entity_poly.type
_entity_poly.pdbx_seq_one_letter_code
_entity_poly.pdbx_strand_id
1 'polypeptide(L)' 'MQVNKTNGMTFIEATDNESLIKNERDAVDVIGFCGEHKAVGILLDPKNLPEDFFDLKSRLLGTIIQKFVT' A
#
# COMPACT_ATOMS: atom_id res chain seq x y z
N MET A 1 3.38 3.92 9.92
CA MET A 1 2.25 2.99 9.70
C MET A 1 1.66 2.66 11.06
N GLN A 2 0.35 2.84 11.22
CA GLN A 2 -0.39 2.51 12.44
C GLN A 2 -1.42 1.42 12.16
N VAL A 3 -1.63 0.52 13.12
CA VAL A 3 -2.63 -0.56 13.04
C VAL A 3 -3.91 -0.08 13.72
N ASN A 4 -4.98 0.02 12.97
CA ASN A 4 -6.29 0.43 13.44
C ASN A 4 -7.28 -0.72 13.37
N LYS A 5 -8.27 -0.73 14.28
CA LYS A 5 -9.33 -1.74 14.32
C LYS A 5 -10.69 -1.09 14.40
N THR A 6 -11.61 -1.46 13.51
CA THR A 6 -12.99 -0.95 13.50
C THR A 6 -13.93 -2.02 12.98
N ASN A 7 -15.08 -2.20 13.62
CA ASN A 7 -16.10 -3.19 13.26
C ASN A 7 -15.53 -4.62 13.09
N GLY A 8 -14.53 -4.99 13.90
CA GLY A 8 -13.86 -6.30 13.81
C GLY A 8 -12.85 -6.44 12.67
N MET A 9 -12.67 -5.42 11.84
CA MET A 9 -11.67 -5.39 10.77
C MET A 9 -10.40 -4.67 11.25
N THR A 10 -9.24 -5.17 10.84
CA THR A 10 -7.95 -4.52 11.04
C THR A 10 -7.53 -3.83 9.75
N PHE A 11 -7.09 -2.58 9.81
CA PHE A 11 -6.51 -1.86 8.68
C PHE A 11 -5.22 -1.18 9.09
N ILE A 12 -4.30 -1.06 8.15
CA ILE A 12 -3.07 -0.28 8.32
C ILE A 12 -3.34 1.14 7.82
N GLU A 13 -2.83 2.15 8.51
CA GLU A 13 -2.86 3.54 8.06
C GLU A 13 -1.44 4.06 7.93
N ALA A 14 -1.08 4.58 6.77
CA ALA A 14 0.18 5.27 6.58
C ALA A 14 0.08 6.69 7.17
N THR A 15 0.87 6.95 8.19
CA THR A 15 0.97 8.26 8.85
C THR A 15 2.14 9.06 8.29
N ASP A 16 1.92 10.32 7.93
CA ASP A 16 2.90 11.43 7.73
C ASP A 16 4.33 11.03 7.27
N ASN A 17 4.44 10.16 6.28
CA ASN A 17 5.70 9.84 5.62
C ASN A 17 5.61 10.19 4.14
N GLU A 18 6.53 11.01 3.65
CA GLU A 18 6.63 11.27 2.21
C GLU A 18 7.06 10.00 1.47
N SER A 19 6.18 9.54 0.57
CA SER A 19 6.36 8.45 -0.39
C SER A 19 6.76 7.09 0.21
N LEU A 20 5.75 6.29 0.59
CA LEU A 20 5.85 4.94 1.13
C LEU A 20 6.03 3.87 0.04
N ILE A 21 5.41 4.03 -1.13
CA ILE A 21 5.46 3.04 -2.23
C ILE A 21 6.11 3.66 -3.46
N LYS A 22 7.44 3.62 -3.59
CA LYS A 22 8.15 4.21 -4.73
C LYS A 22 8.38 3.23 -5.87
N ASN A 23 8.36 1.94 -5.56
CA ASN A 23 8.65 0.88 -6.50
C ASN A 23 7.90 -0.40 -6.12
N GLU A 24 8.05 -1.45 -6.92
CA GLU A 24 7.40 -2.74 -6.69
C GLU A 24 7.75 -3.40 -5.36
N ARG A 25 9.00 -3.29 -4.90
CA ARG A 25 9.47 -3.92 -3.67
C ARG A 25 8.79 -3.29 -2.46
N ASP A 26 8.72 -1.97 -2.43
CA ASP A 26 8.04 -1.23 -1.36
C ASP A 26 6.57 -1.67 -1.25
N ALA A 27 5.89 -1.88 -2.39
CA ALA A 27 4.50 -2.36 -2.41
C ALA A 27 4.37 -3.77 -1.82
N VAL A 28 5.31 -4.67 -2.14
CA VAL A 28 5.36 -6.02 -1.58
C VAL A 28 5.61 -5.97 -0.06
N ASP A 29 6.53 -5.13 0.40
CA ASP A 29 6.86 -4.97 1.82
C ASP A 29 5.66 -4.44 2.61
N VAL A 30 4.95 -3.44 2.08
CA VAL A 30 3.72 -2.89 2.67
C VAL A 30 2.63 -3.95 2.80
N ILE A 31 2.48 -4.82 1.79
CA ILE A 31 1.49 -5.89 1.82
C ILE A 31 1.91 -7.01 2.79
N GLY A 32 3.20 -7.32 2.87
CA GLY A 32 3.75 -8.22 3.89
C GLY A 32 3.37 -7.75 5.30
N PHE A 33 3.55 -6.46 5.58
CA PHE A 33 3.14 -5.85 6.85
C PHE A 33 1.63 -5.98 7.10
N CYS A 34 0.79 -5.81 6.07
CA CYS A 34 -0.66 -6.06 6.20
C CYS A 34 -0.95 -7.52 6.57
N GLY A 35 -0.24 -8.48 5.96
CA GLY A 35 -0.37 -9.91 6.24
C GLY A 35 -0.01 -10.27 7.68
N GLU A 36 1.10 -9.75 8.20
CA GLU A 36 1.56 -9.95 9.59
C GLU A 36 0.50 -9.52 10.62
N HIS A 37 -0.22 -8.44 10.31
CA HIS A 37 -1.25 -7.87 11.18
C HIS A 37 -2.67 -8.38 10.89
N LYS A 38 -2.84 -9.33 9.95
CA LYS A 38 -4.16 -9.78 9.47
C LYS A 38 -5.05 -8.59 9.08
N ALA A 39 -4.44 -7.56 8.50
CA ALA A 39 -5.14 -6.38 8.04
C ALA A 39 -5.86 -6.69 6.72
N VAL A 40 -7.08 -6.20 6.58
CA VAL A 40 -7.88 -6.34 5.35
C VAL A 40 -7.45 -5.36 4.27
N GLY A 41 -6.61 -4.37 4.61
CA GLY A 41 -6.07 -3.40 3.68
C GLY A 41 -5.23 -2.32 4.37
N ILE A 42 -4.70 -1.42 3.54
CA ILE A 42 -3.97 -0.23 3.96
C ILE A 42 -4.64 1.04 3.41
N LEU A 43 -4.72 2.08 4.24
CA LEU A 43 -5.06 3.44 3.82
C LEU A 43 -3.77 4.23 3.59
N LEU A 44 -3.66 4.80 2.40
CA LEU A 44 -2.55 5.63 1.96
C LEU A 44 -3.07 7.01 1.60
N ASP A 45 -2.40 8.05 2.08
CA ASP A 45 -2.53 9.40 1.54
C ASP A 45 -1.85 9.45 0.17
N PRO A 46 -2.35 10.25 -0.80
CA PRO A 46 -1.67 10.44 -2.08
C PRO A 46 -0.19 10.83 -1.95
N LYS A 47 0.22 11.55 -0.90
CA LYS A 47 1.63 11.88 -0.61
C LYS A 47 2.49 10.66 -0.28
N ASN A 48 1.87 9.52 0.06
CA ASN A 48 2.58 8.25 0.26
C ASN A 48 2.86 7.52 -1.06
N LEU A 49 2.39 8.06 -2.18
CA LEU A 49 2.57 7.50 -3.52
C LEU A 49 3.43 8.46 -4.37
N PRO A 50 4.20 7.95 -5.36
CA PRO A 50 4.91 8.80 -6.30
C PRO A 50 3.91 9.51 -7.21
N GLU A 51 4.29 10.68 -7.72
CA GLU A 51 3.41 11.55 -8.52
C GLU A 51 2.87 10.83 -9.77
N ASP A 52 3.67 9.93 -10.35
CA ASP A 52 3.34 9.12 -11.52
C ASP A 52 2.66 7.78 -11.18
N PHE A 53 2.32 7.54 -9.91
CA PHE A 53 1.67 6.29 -9.48
C PHE A 53 0.36 6.04 -10.23
N PHE A 54 -0.41 7.09 -10.46
CA PHE A 54 -1.67 7.04 -11.21
C PHE A 54 -1.49 7.16 -12.72
N ASP A 55 -0.28 7.48 -13.20
CA ASP A 55 0.02 7.41 -14.64
C ASP A 55 0.21 5.94 -15.03
N LEU A 56 -0.80 5.36 -15.67
CA LEU A 56 -0.76 3.98 -16.14
C LEU A 56 0.39 3.70 -17.12
N LYS A 57 0.96 4.74 -17.77
CA LYS A 57 2.14 4.60 -18.61
C LYS A 57 3.42 4.31 -17.81
N SER A 58 3.47 4.68 -16.53
CA SER A 58 4.59 4.32 -15.62
C SER A 58 4.65 2.81 -15.38
N ARG A 59 3.54 2.09 -15.64
CA ARG A 59 3.35 0.65 -15.40
C ARG A 59 3.42 0.25 -13.93
N LEU A 60 3.78 1.15 -13.00
CA LEU A 60 3.97 0.84 -11.59
C LEU A 60 2.72 0.22 -10.97
N LEU A 61 1.57 0.89 -11.10
CA LEU A 61 0.29 0.40 -10.58
C LEU A 61 -0.08 -0.97 -11.19
N GLY A 62 0.09 -1.11 -12.50
CA GLY A 62 -0.20 -2.35 -13.21
C GLY A 62 0.68 -3.51 -12.77
N THR A 63 1.98 -3.28 -12.53
CA THR A 63 2.89 -4.32 -12.07
C THR A 63 2.65 -4.69 -10.61
N ILE A 64 2.33 -3.70 -9.76
CA ILE A 64 1.94 -3.95 -8.36
C ILE A 64 0.71 -4.85 -8.34
N ILE A 65 -0.40 -4.46 -8.98
CA ILE A 65 -1.65 -5.24 -8.98
C ILE A 65 -1.43 -6.69 -9.47
N GLN A 66 -0.64 -6.88 -10.53
CA GLN A 66 -0.37 -8.21 -11.09
C GLN A 66 0.29 -9.18 -10.09
N LYS A 67 1.06 -8.70 -9.11
CA LYS A 67 1.64 -9.59 -8.08
C LYS A 67 0.60 -10.15 -7.10
N PHE A 68 -0.62 -9.63 -7.11
CA PHE A 68 -1.64 -9.93 -6.10
C PHE A 68 -2.94 -10.51 -6.67
N VAL A 69 -3.12 -10.50 -7.99
CA VAL A 69 -4.24 -11.18 -8.65
C VAL A 69 -3.73 -12.52 -9.18
N THR A 70 -4.04 -13.61 -8.48
CA THR A 70 -3.85 -15.00 -8.93
C THR A 70 -5.21 -15.65 -9.13
#